data_AF-A0A743U535-F1
#
_entry.id   AF-A0A743U535-F1
#
_cell.length_a   1.000
_cell.length_b   1.000
_cell.length_c   1.000
_cell.angle_alpha   90.00
_cell.angle_beta   90.00
_cell.angle_gamma   90.00
#
_symmetry.space_group_name_H-M   'P 1'
#
loop_
_entity.id
_entity.type
_entity.pdbx_description
1 polymer ?
#
loop_
_entity_poly.entity_id
_entity_poly.type
_entity_poly.pdbx_seq_one_letter_code
_entity_poly.pdbx_strand_id
1 'polypeptide(L)' 'MATQSNEEQQQSLQQQDSTVKFCPICGSTMHQQDYLNGKWWFCDDEECGFFEPV' A
#
# COMPACT_ATOMS: atom_id res chain seq x y z
N MET A 1 5.20 -25.46 40.43
CA MET A 1 5.93 -25.34 39.15
C MET A 1 5.05 -24.54 38.22
N ALA A 2 5.30 -23.24 38.08
CA ALA A 2 4.51 -22.35 37.23
C ALA A 2 5.48 -21.41 36.51
N THR A 3 5.84 -21.80 35.29
CA THR A 3 6.59 -20.95 34.35
C THR A 3 5.96 -21.20 33.00
N GLN A 4 4.95 -20.39 32.66
CA GLN A 4 4.56 -20.19 31.28
C GLN A 4 5.08 -18.80 30.92
N SER A 5 6.17 -18.84 30.18
CA SER A 5 6.97 -17.73 29.74
C SER A 5 6.28 -17.05 28.55
N ASN A 6 6.07 -15.74 28.71
CA ASN A 6 6.14 -14.72 27.66
C ASN A 6 5.65 -15.12 26.26
N GLU A 7 4.36 -14.97 26.04
CA GLU A 7 3.73 -14.85 24.73
C GLU A 7 4.22 -13.57 24.04
N GLU A 8 5.26 -13.72 23.23
CA GLU A 8 5.32 -13.25 21.83
C GLU A 8 4.67 -11.88 21.53
N GLN A 9 5.20 -10.80 22.11
CA GLN A 9 4.96 -9.44 21.62
C GLN A 9 5.97 -9.08 20.52
N GLN A 10 5.83 -9.65 19.33
CA GLN A 10 6.57 -9.17 18.16
C GLN A 10 5.85 -9.60 16.87
N GLN A 11 4.94 -8.76 16.37
CA GLN A 11 4.63 -8.56 14.94
C GLN A 11 3.40 -7.67 14.78
N SER A 12 3.49 -6.44 15.28
CA SER A 12 2.72 -5.32 14.73
C SER A 12 3.56 -4.60 13.67
N LEU A 13 4.15 -5.35 12.73
CA LEU A 13 4.47 -4.77 11.44
C LEU A 13 3.19 -4.92 10.63
N GLN A 14 2.48 -3.80 10.49
CA GLN A 14 1.42 -3.67 9.51
C GLN A 14 1.98 -4.17 8.17
N GLN A 15 1.64 -5.39 7.80
CA GLN A 15 1.84 -5.93 6.48
C GLN A 15 0.81 -5.20 5.59
N GLN A 16 1.04 -3.92 5.39
CA GLN A 16 0.52 -3.20 4.24
C GLN A 16 1.25 -3.86 3.08
N ASP A 17 0.63 -4.93 2.57
CA ASP A 17 0.92 -5.54 1.29
C ASP A 17 0.85 -4.39 0.28
N SER A 18 1.98 -3.72 0.12
CA SER A 18 2.12 -2.54 -0.71
C SER A 18 2.05 -3.09 -2.11
N THR A 19 0.82 -3.27 -2.61
CA THR A 19 0.57 -3.63 -3.98
C THR A 19 1.24 -2.52 -4.79
N VAL A 20 2.30 -2.86 -5.50
CA VAL A 20 3.01 -1.90 -6.36
C VAL A 20 2.41 -2.05 -7.74
N LYS A 21 1.75 -0.99 -8.21
CA LYS A 21 1.25 -0.89 -9.58
C LYS A 21 2.13 0.07 -10.36
N PHE A 22 2.29 -0.16 -11.65
CA PHE A 22 2.99 0.73 -12.55
C PHE A 22 2.00 1.33 -13.54
N CYS A 23 2.21 2.60 -13.86
CA CYS A 23 1.39 3.33 -14.81
C CYS A 23 1.61 2.75 -16.22
N PRO A 24 0.55 2.35 -16.94
CA PRO A 24 0.69 1.83 -18.30
C PRO A 24 1.08 2.91 -19.34
N ILE A 25 1.05 4.19 -18.96
CA ILE A 25 1.34 5.32 -19.86
C ILE A 25 2.82 5.69 -19.81
N CYS A 26 3.35 6.00 -18.62
CA CYS A 26 4.74 6.44 -18.44
C CYS A 26 5.66 5.35 -17.85
N GLY A 27 5.10 4.26 -17.29
CA GLY A 27 5.87 3.20 -16.63
C GLY A 27 6.28 3.53 -15.19
N SER A 28 5.99 4.73 -14.68
CA SER A 28 6.28 5.12 -13.30
C SER A 28 5.42 4.37 -12.30
N THR A 29 5.87 4.30 -11.06
CA THR A 29 5.12 3.67 -9.96
C THR A 29 3.81 4.41 -9.70
N MET A 30 2.81 3.67 -9.22
CA MET A 30 1.54 4.20 -8.75
C MET A 30 1.35 3.84 -7.28
N HIS A 31 0.78 4.76 -6.51
CA HIS A 31 0.40 4.56 -5.13
C HIS A 31 -1.13 4.57 -4.97
N GLN A 32 -1.64 3.77 -4.03
CA GLN A 32 -3.05 3.85 -3.67
C GLN A 32 -3.31 5.02 -2.75
N GLN A 33 -4.34 5.80 -3.05
CA GLN A 33 -4.87 6.83 -2.17
C GLN A 33 -6.39 6.66 -2.07
N ASP A 34 -6.93 6.87 -0.88
CA ASP A 34 -8.38 6.93 -0.69
C ASP A 34 -8.91 8.25 -1.28
N TYR A 35 -9.67 8.15 -2.37
CA TYR A 35 -10.25 9.26 -3.11
C TYR A 35 -11.73 8.99 -3.42
N LEU A 36 -12.59 9.99 -3.22
CA LEU A 36 -14.05 9.88 -3.45
C LEU A 36 -14.72 8.67 -2.74
N ASN A 37 -14.32 8.36 -1.51
CA ASN A 37 -14.79 7.20 -0.73
C ASN A 37 -14.45 5.83 -1.37
N GLY A 38 -13.43 5.77 -2.22
CA GLY A 38 -12.89 4.51 -2.77
C GLY A 38 -11.36 4.54 -2.78
N LYS A 39 -10.75 3.39 -3.09
CA LYS A 39 -9.31 3.33 -3.33
C LYS A 39 -9.02 3.59 -4.80
N TRP A 40 -8.05 4.46 -5.06
CA TRP A 40 -7.63 4.83 -6.41
C TRP A 40 -6.11 4.74 -6.51
N TRP A 41 -5.63 4.28 -7.65
CA TRP A 41 -4.24 4.33 -8.05
C TRP A 41 -3.93 5.69 -8.63
N PHE A 42 -2.97 6.39 -8.04
CA PHE A 42 -2.42 7.63 -8.57
C PHE A 42 -1.00 7.38 -9.05
N CYS A 43 -0.69 7.81 -10.28
CA CYS A 43 0.68 7.78 -10.78
C CYS A 43 1.53 8.82 -10.04
N ASP A 44 2.73 8.43 -9.60
CA ASP A 44 3.71 9.33 -8.98
C ASP A 44 4.33 10.33 -9.98
N ASP A 45 4.11 10.11 -11.27
CA ASP A 45 4.63 10.99 -12.31
C ASP A 45 3.67 12.16 -12.56
N GLU A 46 4.07 13.36 -12.13
CA GLU A 46 3.28 14.59 -12.25
C GLU A 46 3.05 15.00 -13.72
N GLU A 47 3.96 14.63 -14.64
CA GLU A 47 3.82 14.89 -16.07
C GLU A 47 2.76 13.99 -16.71
N CYS A 48 2.63 12.76 -16.23
CA CYS A 48 1.60 11.82 -16.67
C CYS A 48 0.22 12.13 -16.09
N GLY A 49 0.12 12.37 -14.78
CA GLY A 49 -1.13 12.67 -14.09
C GLY A 49 -2.22 11.59 -14.20
N PHE A 50 -1.86 10.36 -14.54
CA PHE A 50 -2.80 9.26 -14.74
C PHE A 50 -3.24 8.67 -13.40
N PHE A 51 -4.55 8.43 -13.25
CA PHE A 51 -5.12 7.74 -12.10
C PHE A 51 -6.30 6.86 -12.50
N GLU A 52 -6.49 5.75 -11.79
CA GLU A 52 -7.57 4.78 -12.04
C GLU A 52 -8.11 4.19 -10.73
N PRO A 53 -9.37 3.75 -10.66
CA PRO A 53 -9.87 3.09 -9.46
C PRO A 53 -9.14 1.75 -9.22
N VAL A 54 -8.99 1.34 -7.95
CA VAL A 54 -8.43 0.02 -7.59
C VAL A 54 -9.35 -1.11 -8.05
#